data_AF-K0KYI3-F1
#
_entry.id   AF-K0KYI3-F1
#
_cell.length_a   1.000
_cell.length_b   1.000
_cell.length_c   1.000
_cell.angle_alpha   90.00
_cell.angle_beta   90.00
_cell.angle_gamma   90.00
#
_symmetry.space_group_name_H-M   'P 1'
#
loop_
_entity.id
_entity.type
_entity.pdbx_description
1 polymer ?
#
loop_
_entity_poly.entity_id
_entity_poly.type
_entity_poly.pdbx_seq_one_letter_code
_entity_poly.pdbx_strand_id
1 'polypeptide(L)'
;MAKKDKQQKKKLSYGKLQEFEDLDTFEQFLKDEREDNEHNNAHAHINYIPPFVLAASHNDPDKVKDSQNRKNKKFVRHLHQHVEKHLIKDIKASSGMDLNFGKPETIEDFDTITWKYTDSSDHGLGLDGEKFKVEVVVKCNSNGAYVDVNYNTLPITEDLQVPV
;
A
#
# COMPACT_ATOMS: atom_id res chain seq x y z
N MET A 1 -1.37 -39.08 23.49
CA MET A 1 -1.77 -37.69 23.83
C MET A 1 -0.89 -36.76 23.01
N ALA A 2 -1.45 -36.02 22.04
CA ALA A 2 -0.70 -35.06 21.23
C ALA A 2 -1.50 -33.76 21.17
N LYS A 3 -1.03 -32.73 21.88
CA LYS A 3 -1.61 -31.38 21.81
C LYS A 3 -0.95 -30.67 20.62
N LYS A 4 -1.74 -30.36 19.59
CA LYS A 4 -1.36 -29.43 18.52
C LYS A 4 -1.54 -28.01 19.04
N ASP A 5 -0.44 -27.29 19.21
CA ASP A 5 -0.46 -25.85 19.44
C ASP A 5 -1.00 -25.14 18.19
N LYS A 6 -2.24 -24.65 18.29
CA LYS A 6 -2.80 -23.66 17.36
C LYS A 6 -2.30 -22.29 17.80
N GLN A 7 -1.27 -21.77 17.15
CA GLN A 7 -0.94 -20.35 17.22
C GLN A 7 -2.17 -19.54 16.77
N GLN A 8 -2.82 -18.89 17.73
CA GLN A 8 -3.86 -17.90 17.46
C GLN A 8 -3.19 -16.68 16.82
N LYS A 9 -3.45 -16.44 15.54
CA LYS A 9 -3.14 -15.15 14.90
C LYS A 9 -3.96 -14.07 15.62
N LYS A 10 -3.32 -13.27 16.49
CA LYS A 10 -3.92 -12.06 17.08
C LYS A 10 -4.42 -11.19 15.91
N LYS A 11 -5.72 -10.84 15.90
CA LYS A 11 -6.26 -9.85 14.97
C LYS A 11 -5.60 -8.51 15.33
N LEU A 12 -4.76 -7.98 14.44
CA LEU A 12 -4.37 -6.57 14.53
C LEU A 12 -5.65 -5.74 14.43
N SER A 13 -5.84 -4.79 15.34
CA SER A 13 -6.95 -3.84 15.29
C SER A 13 -6.50 -2.70 14.39
N TYR A 14 -6.98 -2.72 13.15
CA TYR A 14 -6.82 -1.61 12.22
C TYR A 14 -7.78 -0.49 12.70
N GLY A 15 -7.37 0.77 12.61
CA GLY A 15 -8.27 1.93 12.66
C GLY A 15 -9.38 1.87 11.59
N LYS A 16 -10.22 2.90 11.53
CA LYS A 16 -11.36 2.91 10.58
C LYS A 16 -10.82 2.91 9.15
N LEU A 17 -11.18 1.89 8.36
CA LEU A 17 -10.83 1.83 6.94
C LEU A 17 -11.50 2.98 6.19
N GLN A 18 -10.70 3.75 5.46
CA GLN A 18 -11.16 4.82 4.59
C GLN A 18 -10.93 4.43 3.14
N GLU A 19 -11.98 4.49 2.33
CA GLU A 19 -11.95 4.08 0.92
C GLU A 19 -11.93 5.32 0.01
N PHE A 20 -11.08 5.26 -1.02
CA PHE A 20 -10.86 6.35 -1.97
C PHE A 20 -10.93 5.82 -3.41
N GLU A 21 -11.42 6.66 -4.32
CA GLU A 21 -11.54 6.33 -5.75
C GLU A 21 -10.39 6.93 -6.58
N ASP A 22 -9.71 7.93 -6.05
CA ASP A 22 -8.64 8.65 -6.72
C ASP A 22 -7.45 8.92 -5.78
N LEU A 23 -6.30 9.22 -6.39
CA LEU A 23 -5.05 9.48 -5.66
C LEU A 23 -5.06 10.84 -4.96
N ASP A 24 -5.75 11.84 -5.52
CA ASP A 24 -5.72 13.22 -5.01
C ASP A 24 -6.39 13.30 -3.63
N THR A 25 -7.55 12.65 -3.47
CA THR A 25 -8.29 12.55 -2.20
C THR A 25 -7.53 11.75 -1.16
N PHE A 26 -6.83 10.68 -1.57
CA PHE A 26 -5.96 9.92 -0.68
C PHE A 26 -4.74 10.72 -0.22
N GLU A 27 -4.10 11.48 -1.11
CA GLU A 27 -2.99 12.35 -0.72
C GLU A 27 -3.43 13.46 0.24
N GLN A 28 -4.64 13.99 0.04
CA GLN A 28 -5.22 14.95 0.97
C GLN A 28 -5.44 14.33 2.34
N PHE A 29 -6.00 13.11 2.41
CA PHE A 29 -6.13 12.36 3.66
C PHE A 29 -4.79 12.21 4.40
N LEU A 30 -3.71 11.85 3.69
CA LEU A 30 -2.38 11.74 4.32
C LEU A 30 -1.84 13.08 4.85
N LYS A 31 -2.20 14.20 4.23
CA LYS A 31 -1.83 15.54 4.69
C LYS A 31 -2.62 15.94 5.92
N ASP A 32 -3.92 15.64 5.95
CA ASP A 32 -4.79 15.92 7.08
C ASP A 32 -4.34 15.12 8.31
N GLU A 33 -4.08 13.81 8.17
CA GLU A 33 -3.53 12.95 9.24
C GLU A 33 -2.18 13.46 9.77
N ARG A 34 -1.38 14.06 8.89
CA ARG A 34 -0.11 14.69 9.27
C ARG A 34 -0.33 15.97 10.07
N GLU A 35 -1.30 16.80 9.71
CA GLU A 35 -1.62 18.02 10.46
C GLU A 35 -2.16 17.69 11.85
N ASP A 36 -2.90 16.57 11.97
CA ASP A 36 -3.47 16.07 13.23
C ASP A 36 -2.48 15.24 14.07
N ASN A 37 -1.30 14.91 13.53
CA ASN A 37 -0.27 14.03 14.13
C ASN A 37 -0.76 12.58 14.40
N GLU A 38 -1.75 12.07 13.67
CA GLU A 38 -2.31 10.72 13.83
C GLU A 38 -1.62 9.67 12.92
N HIS A 39 -0.30 9.57 12.97
CA HIS A 39 0.47 8.76 12.02
C HIS A 39 0.43 7.23 12.22
N ASN A 40 -0.02 6.77 13.39
CA ASN A 40 0.17 5.39 13.85
C ASN A 40 -1.05 4.47 13.64
N ASN A 41 -2.19 5.00 13.18
CA ASN A 41 -3.46 4.27 13.07
C ASN A 41 -4.26 4.56 11.79
N ALA A 42 -3.59 5.05 10.75
CA ALA A 42 -4.17 5.32 9.45
C ALA A 42 -4.36 4.03 8.63
N HIS A 43 -5.55 3.89 8.06
CA HIS A 43 -5.95 2.76 7.22
C HIS A 43 -6.74 3.24 6.01
N ALA A 44 -6.10 3.19 4.85
CA ALA A 44 -6.65 3.67 3.61
C ALA A 44 -6.61 2.59 2.54
N HIS A 45 -7.67 2.53 1.75
CA HIS A 45 -7.78 1.68 0.58
C HIS A 45 -8.16 2.52 -0.62
N ILE A 46 -7.44 2.36 -1.72
CA ILE A 46 -7.66 3.10 -2.95
C ILE A 46 -7.78 2.09 -4.07
N ASN A 47 -8.80 2.23 -4.90
CA ASN A 47 -8.94 1.42 -6.10
C ASN A 47 -9.10 2.35 -7.30
N TYR A 48 -8.07 2.41 -8.15
CA TYR A 48 -8.02 3.35 -9.27
C TYR A 48 -7.45 2.72 -10.53
N ILE A 49 -7.66 3.37 -11.68
CA ILE A 49 -7.00 3.02 -12.93
C ILE A 49 -5.75 3.89 -13.08
N PRO A 50 -4.55 3.30 -13.25
CA PRO A 50 -3.32 4.06 -13.36
C PRO A 50 -3.35 5.10 -14.51
N PRO A 51 -2.75 6.29 -14.32
CA PRO A 51 -2.79 7.36 -15.32
C PRO A 51 -2.29 6.95 -16.71
N PHE A 52 -1.28 6.08 -16.78
CA PHE A 52 -0.74 5.61 -18.07
C PHE A 52 -1.73 4.74 -18.86
N VAL A 53 -2.68 4.09 -18.18
CA VAL A 53 -3.74 3.29 -18.81
C VAL A 53 -4.88 4.18 -19.27
N LEU A 54 -5.30 5.13 -18.43
CA LEU A 54 -6.31 6.13 -18.79
C LEU A 54 -5.84 6.97 -19.98
N ALA A 55 -4.59 7.43 -19.98
CA ALA A 55 -4.02 8.20 -21.08
C ALA A 55 -4.05 7.42 -22.40
N ALA A 56 -3.82 6.10 -22.36
CA ALA A 56 -3.90 5.23 -23.53
C ALA A 56 -5.34 5.00 -24.03
N SER A 57 -6.33 5.35 -23.22
CA SER A 57 -7.77 5.13 -23.46
C SER A 57 -8.54 6.45 -23.57
N HIS A 58 -7.85 7.56 -23.85
CA HIS A 58 -8.43 8.90 -23.95
C HIS A 58 -9.15 9.37 -22.66
N ASN A 59 -8.64 8.98 -21.50
CA ASN A 59 -9.21 9.26 -20.17
C ASN A 59 -10.63 8.71 -19.98
N ASP A 60 -10.98 7.66 -20.72
CA ASP A 60 -12.27 7.00 -20.65
C ASP A 60 -12.08 5.56 -20.11
N PRO A 61 -12.51 5.27 -18.88
CA PRO A 61 -12.45 3.93 -18.29
C PRO A 61 -13.10 2.85 -19.14
N ASP A 62 -14.19 3.17 -19.86
CA ASP A 62 -14.94 2.21 -20.68
C ASP A 62 -14.19 1.83 -21.96
N LYS A 63 -13.20 2.64 -22.36
CA LYS A 63 -12.33 2.36 -23.52
C LYS A 63 -11.05 1.62 -23.14
N VAL A 64 -10.85 1.29 -21.87
CA VAL A 64 -9.68 0.55 -21.42
C VAL A 64 -9.71 -0.85 -22.01
N LYS A 65 -8.64 -1.22 -22.72
CA LYS A 65 -8.53 -2.55 -23.33
C LYS A 65 -8.41 -3.61 -22.26
N ASP A 66 -9.14 -4.70 -22.40
CA ASP A 66 -9.06 -5.88 -21.51
C ASP A 66 -7.64 -6.41 -21.31
N SER A 67 -6.77 -6.22 -22.32
CA SER A 67 -5.34 -6.59 -22.26
C SER A 67 -4.50 -5.76 -21.28
N GLN A 68 -5.03 -4.69 -20.68
CA GLN A 68 -4.37 -3.87 -19.66
C GLN A 68 -4.60 -4.50 -18.28
N ASN A 69 -3.97 -5.64 -18.05
CA ASN A 69 -4.12 -6.41 -16.82
C ASN A 69 -2.80 -7.11 -16.46
N ARG A 70 -2.77 -7.85 -15.35
CA ARG A 70 -1.55 -8.53 -14.85
C ARG A 70 -0.88 -9.47 -15.86
N LYS A 71 -1.63 -10.06 -16.80
CA LYS A 71 -1.09 -10.99 -17.81
C LYS A 71 -0.22 -10.28 -18.84
N ASN A 72 -0.33 -8.95 -18.96
CA ASN A 72 0.45 -8.14 -19.87
C ASN A 72 1.72 -7.60 -19.19
N LYS A 73 2.88 -8.13 -19.60
CA LYS A 73 4.19 -7.71 -19.06
C LYS A 73 4.47 -6.21 -19.20
N LYS A 74 3.96 -5.56 -20.25
CA LYS A 74 4.13 -4.10 -20.45
C LYS A 74 3.31 -3.32 -19.43
N PHE A 75 2.07 -3.73 -19.18
CA PHE A 75 1.23 -3.16 -18.12
C PHE A 75 1.90 -3.29 -16.76
N VAL A 76 2.34 -4.50 -16.38
CA VAL A 76 3.00 -4.76 -15.09
C VAL A 76 4.26 -3.90 -14.92
N ARG A 77 5.10 -3.81 -15.95
CA ARG A 77 6.31 -2.97 -15.92
C ARG A 77 5.97 -1.49 -15.73
N HIS A 78 5.00 -0.97 -16.48
CA HIS A 78 4.59 0.43 -16.37
C HIS A 78 3.93 0.72 -15.02
N LEU A 79 3.13 -0.22 -14.51
CA LEU A 79 2.52 -0.11 -13.19
C LEU A 79 3.58 -0.07 -12.08
N HIS A 80 4.53 -0.99 -12.09
CA HIS A 80 5.63 -0.97 -11.12
C HIS A 80 6.43 0.34 -11.19
N GLN A 81 6.71 0.85 -12.40
CA GLN A 81 7.36 2.15 -12.57
C GLN A 81 6.52 3.31 -12.02
N HIS A 82 5.20 3.27 -12.21
CA HIS A 82 4.29 4.26 -11.67
C HIS A 82 4.30 4.24 -10.14
N VAL A 83 4.21 3.06 -9.53
CA VAL A 83 4.24 2.88 -8.08
C VAL A 83 5.53 3.45 -7.47
N GLU A 84 6.68 3.07 -8.01
CA GLU A 84 7.99 3.49 -7.50
C GLU A 84 8.26 5.00 -7.67
N LYS A 85 7.83 5.58 -8.79
CA LYS A 85 8.17 6.99 -9.13
C LYS A 85 7.16 8.01 -8.65
N HIS A 86 5.90 7.61 -8.52
CA HIS A 86 4.79 8.48 -8.18
C HIS A 86 4.21 8.05 -6.84
N LEU A 87 3.41 6.98 -6.78
CA LEU A 87 2.66 6.58 -5.58
C LEU A 87 3.51 6.58 -4.29
N ILE A 88 4.65 5.89 -4.29
CA ILE A 88 5.51 5.81 -3.10
C ILE A 88 6.14 7.16 -2.77
N LYS A 89 6.51 7.95 -3.78
CA LYS A 89 7.06 9.28 -3.61
C LYS A 89 6.01 10.25 -3.05
N ASP A 90 4.79 10.15 -3.53
CA ASP A 90 3.67 11.01 -3.14
C ASP A 90 3.20 10.66 -1.72
N ILE A 91 3.18 9.38 -1.33
CA ILE A 91 2.95 8.94 0.05
C ILE A 91 4.00 9.54 1.00
N LYS A 92 5.29 9.47 0.65
CA LYS A 92 6.38 10.08 1.45
C LYS A 92 6.19 11.59 1.59
N ALA A 93 5.89 12.28 0.49
CA ALA A 93 5.74 13.72 0.49
C ALA A 93 4.52 14.19 1.29
N SER A 94 3.38 13.52 1.12
CA SER A 94 2.11 13.88 1.75
C SER A 94 2.09 13.53 3.24
N SER A 95 2.59 12.35 3.61
CA SER A 95 2.67 11.95 5.03
C SER A 95 3.68 12.76 5.84
N GLY A 96 4.69 13.36 5.19
CA GLY A 96 5.76 14.10 5.87
C GLY A 96 6.74 13.23 6.65
N MET A 97 6.64 11.90 6.52
CA MET A 97 7.50 10.92 7.18
C MET A 97 8.71 10.56 6.31
N ASP A 98 9.85 10.29 6.94
CA ASP A 98 11.03 9.75 6.25
C ASP A 98 10.89 8.24 6.03
N LEU A 99 9.97 7.84 5.15
CA LEU A 99 9.71 6.43 4.87
C LEU A 99 10.81 5.85 4.00
N ASN A 100 11.42 4.76 4.47
CA ASN A 100 12.50 4.06 3.80
C ASN A 100 12.05 2.66 3.37
N PHE A 101 11.13 2.62 2.41
CA PHE A 101 10.75 1.37 1.77
C PHE A 101 11.94 0.74 1.07
N GLY A 102 12.32 -0.47 1.53
CA GLY A 102 13.30 -1.31 0.87
C GLY A 102 12.75 -1.92 -0.43
N LYS A 103 13.36 -3.03 -0.86
CA LYS A 103 12.82 -3.78 -2.00
C LYS A 103 11.44 -4.37 -1.64
N PRO A 104 10.42 -4.21 -2.49
CA PRO A 104 9.12 -4.80 -2.22
C PRO A 104 9.19 -6.33 -2.22
N GLU A 105 8.42 -6.95 -1.33
CA GLU A 105 8.08 -8.35 -1.44
C GLU A 105 7.09 -8.51 -2.60
N THR A 106 7.44 -9.32 -3.59
CA THR A 106 6.58 -9.57 -4.76
C THR A 106 5.97 -10.95 -4.64
N ILE A 107 4.63 -11.00 -4.59
CA ILE A 107 3.85 -12.23 -4.54
C ILE A 107 3.08 -12.33 -5.86
N GLU A 108 3.47 -13.31 -6.68
CA GLU A 108 2.80 -13.60 -7.95
C GLU A 108 1.93 -14.84 -7.81
N ASP A 109 0.63 -14.66 -8.01
CA ASP A 109 -0.34 -15.74 -8.11
C ASP A 109 -0.78 -15.92 -9.58
N PHE A 110 -1.61 -16.94 -9.81
CA PHE A 110 -2.18 -17.18 -11.13
C PHE A 110 -3.05 -16.02 -11.65
N ASP A 111 -3.71 -15.28 -10.76
CA ASP A 111 -4.60 -14.18 -11.16
C ASP A 111 -4.16 -12.81 -10.69
N THR A 112 -3.17 -12.71 -9.81
CA THR A 112 -2.80 -11.44 -9.18
C THR A 112 -1.29 -11.29 -9.07
N ILE A 113 -0.84 -10.03 -9.10
CA ILE A 113 0.51 -9.65 -8.71
C ILE A 113 0.36 -8.65 -7.58
N THR A 114 1.03 -8.92 -6.47
CA THR A 114 1.01 -8.08 -5.27
C THR A 114 2.43 -7.63 -4.94
N TRP A 115 2.62 -6.33 -4.77
CA TRP A 115 3.84 -5.73 -4.25
C TRP A 115 3.57 -5.20 -2.86
N LYS A 116 4.34 -5.69 -1.89
CA LYS A 116 4.25 -5.27 -0.50
C LYS A 116 5.50 -4.50 -0.11
N TYR A 117 5.31 -3.22 0.16
CA TYR A 117 6.32 -2.33 0.70
C TYR A 117 6.10 -2.24 2.21
N THR A 118 7.17 -2.39 2.97
CA THR A 118 7.13 -2.31 4.43
C THR A 118 8.27 -1.42 4.87
N ASP A 119 7.95 -0.49 5.77
CA ASP A 119 8.94 0.27 6.52
C ASP A 119 8.64 0.21 8.01
N SER A 120 9.64 -0.14 8.81
CA SER A 120 9.60 -0.17 10.26
C SER A 120 10.70 0.69 10.88
N SER A 121 11.18 1.68 10.12
CA SER A 121 12.16 2.66 10.57
C SER A 121 11.58 3.62 11.61
N ASP A 122 12.39 4.58 12.04
CA ASP A 122 11.99 5.62 13.00
C ASP A 122 11.10 6.71 12.35
N HIS A 123 10.87 6.63 11.03
CA HIS A 123 10.06 7.55 10.22
C HIS A 123 10.44 9.04 10.32
N GLY A 124 11.60 9.34 10.90
CA GLY A 124 12.05 10.71 11.21
C GLY A 124 11.43 11.32 12.47
N LEU A 125 10.74 10.51 13.31
CA LEU A 125 10.03 10.97 14.51
C LEU A 125 10.90 10.98 15.78
N GLY A 126 12.08 10.35 15.76
CA GLY A 126 13.03 10.34 16.86
C GLY A 126 12.66 9.37 17.99
N LEU A 127 13.54 9.29 19.00
CA LEU A 127 13.46 8.31 20.09
C LEU A 127 12.20 8.39 20.98
N ASP A 128 11.53 9.55 21.00
CA ASP A 128 10.29 9.78 21.76
C ASP A 128 9.02 9.47 20.94
N GLY A 129 9.17 9.15 19.64
CA GLY A 129 8.08 8.80 18.75
C GLY A 129 7.55 7.40 19.00
N GLU A 130 6.24 7.23 18.87
CA GLU A 130 5.64 5.90 18.91
C GLU A 130 6.17 5.05 17.74
N LYS A 131 6.64 3.84 18.03
CA LYS A 131 7.11 2.93 16.99
C LYS A 131 5.92 2.32 16.27
N PHE A 132 5.79 2.59 14.99
CA PHE A 132 4.84 1.92 14.12
C PHE A 132 5.51 1.47 12.83
N LYS A 133 4.85 0.55 12.13
CA LYS A 133 5.23 0.05 10.83
C LYS A 133 4.26 0.62 9.79
N VAL A 134 4.80 1.09 8.68
CA VAL A 134 4.02 1.46 7.50
C VAL A 134 4.05 0.30 6.50
N GLU A 135 2.89 -0.11 6.01
CA GLU A 135 2.73 -1.15 5.02
C GLU A 135 1.89 -0.64 3.85
N VAL A 136 2.46 -0.68 2.65
CA VAL A 136 1.78 -0.35 1.40
C VAL A 136 1.69 -1.61 0.55
N VAL A 137 0.48 -2.07 0.27
CA VAL A 137 0.23 -3.25 -0.54
C VAL A 137 -0.45 -2.81 -1.83
N VAL A 138 0.25 -2.96 -2.95
CA VAL A 138 -0.27 -2.66 -4.29
C VAL A 138 -0.57 -3.97 -5.00
N LYS A 139 -1.79 -4.14 -5.48
CA LYS A 139 -2.27 -5.36 -6.13
C LYS A 139 -2.90 -5.03 -7.47
N CYS A 140 -2.52 -5.78 -8.50
CA CYS A 140 -3.24 -5.80 -9.77
C CYS A 140 -3.71 -7.22 -10.11
N ASN A 141 -4.80 -7.32 -10.86
CA ASN A 141 -5.45 -8.59 -11.17
C ASN A 141 -5.54 -8.86 -12.68
N SER A 142 -6.05 -10.05 -13.04
CA SER A 142 -6.21 -10.49 -14.42
C SER A 142 -7.53 -10.04 -15.08
N ASN A 143 -8.43 -9.41 -14.31
CA ASN A 143 -9.80 -9.08 -14.72
C ASN A 143 -9.95 -7.63 -15.23
N GLY A 144 -8.94 -6.78 -15.06
CA GLY A 144 -8.97 -5.42 -15.57
C GLY A 144 -7.72 -4.62 -15.26
N ALA A 145 -7.81 -3.31 -15.49
CA ALA A 145 -6.73 -2.36 -15.27
C ALA A 145 -6.76 -1.67 -13.89
N TYR A 146 -7.75 -2.01 -13.08
CA TYR A 146 -7.87 -1.51 -11.71
C TYR A 146 -6.71 -2.00 -10.85
N VAL A 147 -6.23 -1.12 -10.00
CA VAL A 147 -5.13 -1.35 -9.08
C VAL A 147 -5.62 -1.04 -7.68
N ASP A 148 -5.59 -2.06 -6.83
CA ASP A 148 -5.94 -1.96 -5.43
C ASP A 148 -4.69 -1.58 -4.64
N VAL A 149 -4.74 -0.48 -3.90
CA VAL A 149 -3.68 -0.01 -3.01
C VAL A 149 -4.21 0.04 -1.59
N ASN A 150 -3.56 -0.68 -0.68
CA ASN A 150 -3.85 -0.61 0.75
C ASN A 150 -2.67 0.05 1.45
N TYR A 151 -2.94 1.13 2.17
CA TYR A 151 -1.99 1.82 3.04
C TYR A 151 -2.41 1.58 4.49
N ASN A 152 -1.50 1.03 5.29
CA ASN A 152 -1.75 0.73 6.69
C ASN A 152 -0.57 1.18 7.55
N THR A 153 -0.86 1.84 8.65
CA THR A 153 0.12 2.08 9.73
C THR A 153 -0.27 1.23 10.92
N LEU A 154 0.70 0.49 11.48
CA LEU A 154 0.45 -0.49 12.54
C LEU A 154 1.41 -0.24 13.69
N PRO A 155 0.94 -0.01 14.92
CA PRO A 155 1.82 0.17 16.07
C PRO A 155 2.64 -1.10 16.32
N ILE A 156 3.95 -0.93 16.47
CA ILE A 156 4.88 -2.00 16.83
C ILE A 156 4.82 -2.13 18.34
N THR A 157 3.90 -2.96 18.82
CA THR A 157 3.92 -3.43 20.22
C THR A 157 5.07 -4.43 20.37
N GLU A 158 5.84 -4.33 21.48
CA GLU A 158 7.07 -5.11 21.73
C GLU A 158 6.90 -6.65 21.65
N ASP A 159 5.66 -7.15 21.63
CA ASP A 159 5.30 -8.57 21.50
C ASP A 159 5.61 -9.23 20.13
N LEU A 160 6.03 -8.46 19.11
CA LEU A 160 6.34 -8.98 17.76
C LEU A 160 7.84 -9.08 17.45
N GLN A 161 8.71 -9.02 18.45
CA GLN A 161 10.11 -9.41 18.28
C GLN A 161 10.20 -10.93 18.04
N VAL A 162 10.33 -11.33 16.78
CA VAL A 162 10.73 -12.70 16.44
C VAL A 162 12.16 -12.89 16.97
N PRO A 163 12.43 -13.88 17.84
CA PRO A 163 13.78 -14.13 18.32
C PRO A 163 14.67 -14.59 17.15
N VAL A 164 15.89 -14.06 17.13
CA VAL A 164 17.00 -14.41 16.22
C VAL A 164 17.40 -15.87 16.39
#